data_AF-A0A8B9H2R0-F1
#
_entry.id   AF-A0A8B9H2R0-F1
#
_cell.length_a   1.000
_cell.length_b   1.000
_cell.length_c   1.000
_cell.angle_alpha   90.00
_cell.angle_beta   90.00
_cell.angle_gamma   90.00
#
_symmetry.space_group_name_H-M   'P 1'
#
loop_
_entity.id
_entity.type
_entity.pdbx_description
1 polymer ?
#
loop_
_entity_poly.entity_id
_entity_poly.type
_entity_poly.pdbx_seq_one_letter_code
_entity_poly.pdbx_strand_id
1 'polypeptide(L)'
;MAGLLGSVFLLVLQTYAAPPEFIQVWPGASTPGPGHLANETVTPSLVPPPGTSKHIPHSIIIGVRKGGTRALLEMLDIHPEVAAAATEVHFFDWDENYAKGLEWYRELMPYSYPHQITIEKTPGYFTSPLAPARIRAMNSSIRLLLILRDPAERVISDYTQVYFNRLENHKPVQAIENMLVRNGGLNTRYKAIQRSLYDVHIRNWLLHFSLDQIHIVDGDTLIHDPLPELQKVERFLELPPRIIASNFYFNQTKGFYCIRSDGRERCLHESKGRPHPPVNSTVLQQLRSYFRQHNRNFFRLVGRTFNWH
;
A
#
# COMPACT_ATOMS: atom_id res chain seq x y z
N MET A 1 86.34 -8.16 20.32
CA MET A 1 85.48 -7.22 19.57
C MET A 1 84.03 -7.62 19.80
N ALA A 2 83.24 -6.70 20.36
CA ALA A 2 81.87 -6.87 20.81
C ALA A 2 80.97 -5.88 20.05
N GLY A 3 79.66 -6.18 19.92
CA GLY A 3 78.66 -5.20 19.51
C GLY A 3 77.39 -5.78 18.88
N LEU A 4 76.34 -5.94 19.69
CA LEU A 4 74.93 -6.12 19.31
C LEU A 4 74.31 -4.80 18.82
N LEU A 5 73.24 -4.87 18.01
CA LEU A 5 71.86 -4.41 18.34
C LEU A 5 70.93 -4.50 17.12
N GLY A 6 69.73 -5.03 17.33
CA GLY A 6 68.66 -5.15 16.34
C GLY A 6 67.60 -4.06 16.45
N SER A 7 66.75 -3.95 15.43
CA SER A 7 65.54 -3.11 15.43
C SER A 7 64.41 -3.78 14.65
N VAL A 8 63.26 -3.89 15.31
CA VAL A 8 62.00 -4.51 14.89
C VAL A 8 61.14 -3.48 14.13
N PHE A 9 60.53 -3.88 13.01
CA PHE A 9 59.50 -3.09 12.30
C PHE A 9 58.10 -3.55 12.74
N LEU A 10 57.28 -2.62 13.22
CA LEU A 10 55.92 -2.81 13.71
C LEU A 10 54.93 -2.12 12.74
N LEU A 11 53.93 -2.88 12.28
CA LEU A 11 52.76 -2.39 11.53
C LEU A 11 51.80 -1.63 12.46
N VAL A 12 51.24 -0.51 11.98
CA VAL A 12 50.05 0.13 12.57
C VAL A 12 49.01 0.42 11.48
N LEU A 13 47.78 0.00 11.78
CA LEU A 13 46.55 0.15 11.01
C LEU A 13 46.13 1.63 10.88
N GLN A 14 45.71 2.05 9.68
CA GLN A 14 45.02 3.31 9.46
C GLN A 14 43.50 3.13 9.66
N THR A 15 42.97 3.80 10.67
CA THR A 15 41.55 4.10 10.85
C THR A 15 41.23 5.43 10.16
N TYR A 16 40.32 5.44 9.18
CA TYR A 16 39.77 6.67 8.61
C TYR A 16 38.51 7.08 9.38
N ALA A 17 38.60 8.16 10.15
CA ALA A 17 37.49 8.91 10.72
C ALA A 17 37.10 10.05 9.75
N ALA A 18 35.80 10.32 9.62
CA ALA A 18 35.25 11.39 8.80
C ALA A 18 35.35 12.76 9.51
N PRO A 19 35.62 13.87 8.78
CA PRO A 19 35.72 15.21 9.36
C PRO A 19 34.35 15.89 9.55
N PRO A 20 34.18 16.76 10.57
CA PRO A 20 32.99 17.56 10.77
C PRO A 20 33.19 18.98 10.25
N GLU A 21 32.33 19.47 9.36
CA GLU A 21 32.22 20.90 9.06
C GLU A 21 30.91 21.16 8.32
N PHE A 22 30.03 21.99 8.90
CA PHE A 22 29.21 23.03 8.25
C PHE A 22 28.24 23.61 9.29
N ILE A 23 28.73 24.58 10.07
CA ILE A 23 27.90 25.58 10.76
C ILE A 23 28.06 26.85 9.94
N GLN A 24 27.02 27.25 9.19
CA GLN A 24 26.95 28.57 8.56
C GLN A 24 25.87 29.40 9.25
N VAL A 25 26.33 30.43 9.93
CA VAL A 25 25.55 31.52 10.52
C VAL A 25 25.14 32.47 9.39
N TRP A 26 23.86 32.83 9.30
CA TRP A 26 23.37 33.91 8.42
C TRP A 26 23.04 35.16 9.24
N PRO A 27 23.46 36.37 8.82
CA PRO A 27 23.13 37.62 9.48
C PRO A 27 21.74 38.14 9.09
N GLY A 28 21.17 38.93 9.99
CA GLY A 28 19.75 39.31 10.05
C GLY A 28 19.17 39.99 8.82
N ALA A 29 17.87 39.72 8.62
CA ALA A 29 16.95 40.52 7.84
C ALA A 29 15.64 40.64 8.63
N SER A 30 15.22 41.88 8.85
CA SER A 30 14.00 42.32 9.52
C SER A 30 12.73 41.86 8.79
N THR A 31 11.84 41.17 9.50
CA THR A 31 10.50 40.77 9.02
C THR A 31 9.41 41.71 9.55
N PRO A 32 8.53 42.27 8.69
CA PRO A 32 7.22 42.71 9.11
C PRO A 32 6.28 41.49 9.18
N GLY A 33 5.58 41.32 10.30
CA GLY A 33 4.66 40.20 10.52
C GLY A 33 3.37 40.32 9.70
N PRO A 34 2.67 39.18 9.52
CA PRO A 34 1.23 39.22 9.63
C PRO A 34 0.65 38.04 10.44
N GLY A 35 -0.25 38.39 11.37
CA GLY A 35 -1.47 37.67 11.73
C GLY A 35 -1.40 36.17 11.97
N HIS A 36 -1.32 35.77 13.24
CA HIS A 36 -1.82 34.47 13.70
C HIS A 36 -3.33 34.39 13.44
N LEU A 37 -3.74 33.77 12.34
CA LEU A 37 -5.05 33.11 12.26
C LEU A 37 -4.90 31.77 12.96
N ALA A 38 -5.56 31.65 14.11
CA ALA A 38 -5.66 30.42 14.87
C ALA A 38 -6.27 29.33 13.96
N ASN A 39 -5.57 28.19 13.85
CA ASN A 39 -6.15 26.97 13.30
C ASN A 39 -7.30 26.53 14.21
N GLU A 40 -8.53 26.81 13.79
CA GLU A 40 -9.71 26.13 14.32
C GLU A 40 -9.56 24.63 14.04
N THR A 41 -9.23 23.88 15.09
CA THR A 41 -9.44 22.44 15.10
C THR A 41 -10.93 22.19 14.95
N VAL A 42 -11.37 21.93 13.71
CA VAL A 42 -12.73 21.48 13.41
C VAL A 42 -12.92 20.13 14.09
N THR A 43 -13.54 20.13 15.26
CA THR A 43 -14.16 18.94 15.83
C THR A 43 -15.18 18.44 14.82
N PRO A 44 -15.12 17.18 14.35
CA PRO A 44 -16.14 16.67 13.45
C PRO A 44 -17.49 16.81 14.13
N SER A 45 -18.43 17.51 13.50
CA SER A 45 -19.82 17.57 13.95
C SER A 45 -20.31 16.15 14.20
N LEU A 46 -20.73 15.85 15.44
CA LEU A 46 -21.37 14.58 15.81
C LEU A 46 -22.73 14.38 15.12
N VAL A 47 -23.27 15.43 14.50
CA VAL A 47 -24.53 15.38 13.76
C VAL A 47 -24.24 14.97 12.32
N PRO A 48 -24.82 13.85 11.83
CA PRO A 48 -24.65 13.44 10.45
C PRO A 48 -25.30 14.45 9.48
N PRO A 49 -24.78 14.61 8.26
CA PRO A 49 -25.43 15.44 7.26
C PRO A 49 -26.89 14.99 7.01
N PRO A 50 -27.85 15.91 6.86
CA PRO A 50 -29.25 15.55 6.63
C PRO A 50 -29.43 14.63 5.42
N GLY A 51 -30.24 13.59 5.56
CA GLY A 51 -30.53 12.64 4.48
C GLY A 51 -29.43 11.59 4.21
N THR A 52 -28.45 11.46 5.11
CA THR A 52 -27.42 10.43 5.04
C THR A 52 -27.65 9.30 6.04
N SER A 53 -27.17 8.10 5.70
CA SER A 53 -27.14 6.95 6.60
C SER A 53 -25.88 6.12 6.37
N LYS A 54 -25.56 5.23 7.32
CA LYS A 54 -24.48 4.26 7.17
C LYS A 54 -25.02 2.99 6.52
N HIS A 55 -24.37 2.59 5.44
CA HIS A 55 -24.71 1.39 4.67
C HIS A 55 -23.51 0.45 4.67
N ILE A 56 -23.76 -0.86 4.64
CA ILE A 56 -22.69 -1.82 4.35
C ILE A 56 -22.06 -1.52 2.98
N PRO A 57 -20.78 -1.87 2.75
CA PRO A 57 -20.12 -1.58 1.49
C PRO A 57 -20.81 -2.21 0.29
N HIS A 58 -20.93 -1.42 -0.77
CA HIS A 58 -21.37 -1.87 -2.08
C HIS A 58 -20.20 -2.48 -2.87
N SER A 59 -18.98 -2.09 -2.53
CA SER A 59 -17.74 -2.63 -3.08
C SER A 59 -16.63 -2.68 -2.03
N ILE A 60 -15.70 -3.62 -2.17
CA ILE A 60 -14.59 -3.80 -1.23
C ILE A 60 -13.27 -3.89 -2.01
N ILE A 61 -12.29 -3.07 -1.61
CA ILE A 61 -10.90 -3.22 -2.02
C ILE A 61 -10.25 -4.28 -1.12
N ILE A 62 -10.19 -5.52 -1.62
CA ILE A 62 -9.80 -6.69 -0.84
C ILE A 62 -8.28 -6.84 -0.68
N GLY A 63 -7.49 -6.11 -1.46
CA GLY A 63 -6.05 -6.31 -1.49
C GLY A 63 -5.39 -5.80 -2.76
N VAL A 64 -4.12 -6.11 -2.97
CA VAL A 64 -3.23 -6.83 -2.03
C VAL A 64 -2.49 -5.86 -1.12
N ARG A 65 -2.07 -6.33 0.07
CA ARG A 65 -1.14 -5.59 0.93
C ARG A 65 0.07 -5.11 0.12
N LYS A 66 0.31 -3.79 0.16
CA LYS A 66 1.35 -3.06 -0.61
C LYS A 66 1.17 -3.02 -2.13
N GLY A 67 0.00 -3.42 -2.65
CA GLY A 67 -0.38 -3.25 -4.05
C GLY A 67 -0.76 -1.81 -4.44
N GLY A 68 -0.98 -0.92 -3.48
CA GLY A 68 -1.46 0.45 -3.75
C GLY A 68 -2.89 0.73 -3.28
N THR A 69 -3.46 -0.16 -2.47
CA THR A 69 -4.85 -0.07 -1.97
C THR A 69 -5.25 1.29 -1.39
N ARG A 70 -4.34 1.97 -0.66
CA ARG A 70 -4.64 3.33 -0.15
C ARG A 70 -4.70 4.35 -1.29
N ALA A 71 -3.80 4.29 -2.27
CA ALA A 71 -3.86 5.18 -3.43
C ALA A 71 -5.19 4.99 -4.17
N LEU A 72 -5.55 3.74 -4.47
CA LEU A 72 -6.81 3.41 -5.12
C LEU A 72 -8.02 3.98 -4.36
N LEU A 73 -8.11 3.75 -3.05
CA LEU A 73 -9.23 4.27 -2.25
C LEU A 73 -9.31 5.80 -2.30
N GLU A 74 -8.19 6.49 -2.05
CA GLU A 74 -8.15 7.96 -1.99
C GLU A 74 -8.42 8.61 -3.35
N MET A 75 -8.03 7.96 -4.44
CA MET A 75 -8.30 8.41 -5.81
C MET A 75 -9.76 8.17 -6.21
N LEU A 76 -10.38 7.08 -5.75
CA LEU A 76 -11.82 6.83 -5.96
C LEU A 76 -12.70 7.76 -5.12
N ASP A 77 -12.26 8.14 -3.93
CA ASP A 77 -12.98 9.05 -3.01
C ASP A 77 -13.11 10.49 -3.56
N ILE A 78 -12.45 10.80 -4.68
CA ILE A 78 -12.67 12.06 -5.43
C ILE A 78 -14.03 12.02 -6.16
N HIS A 79 -14.55 10.82 -6.46
CA HIS A 79 -15.79 10.67 -7.20
C HIS A 79 -16.99 11.08 -6.30
N PRO A 80 -17.88 11.97 -6.78
CA PRO A 80 -18.96 12.52 -5.93
C PRO A 80 -19.96 11.47 -5.45
N GLU A 81 -20.07 10.34 -6.16
CA GLU A 81 -20.95 9.22 -5.78
C GLU A 81 -20.23 8.12 -4.97
N VAL A 82 -19.01 8.36 -4.48
CA VAL A 82 -18.26 7.42 -3.64
C VAL A 82 -18.18 7.98 -2.21
N ALA A 83 -18.41 7.11 -1.24
CA ALA A 83 -18.12 7.37 0.17
C ALA A 83 -17.15 6.29 0.69
N ALA A 84 -15.91 6.67 0.97
CA ALA A 84 -14.87 5.74 1.42
C ALA A 84 -14.81 5.61 2.96
N ALA A 85 -14.71 4.37 3.45
CA ALA A 85 -14.33 4.14 4.85
C ALA A 85 -12.88 4.57 5.09
N ALA A 86 -12.65 5.44 6.07
CA ALA A 86 -11.34 6.06 6.29
C ALA A 86 -10.25 5.04 6.71
N THR A 87 -10.62 4.02 7.47
CA THR A 87 -9.70 3.06 8.10
C THR A 87 -9.87 1.64 7.54
N GLU A 88 -8.83 0.81 7.72
CA GLU A 88 -8.92 -0.62 7.42
C GLU A 88 -9.75 -1.28 8.53
N VAL A 89 -10.85 -1.92 8.18
CA VAL A 89 -11.86 -2.35 9.16
C VAL A 89 -11.55 -3.72 9.75
N HIS A 90 -10.86 -4.58 9.00
CA HIS A 90 -10.50 -5.93 9.44
C HIS A 90 -11.70 -6.74 9.98
N PHE A 91 -12.85 -6.66 9.31
CA PHE A 91 -14.06 -7.37 9.75
C PHE A 91 -14.04 -8.84 9.34
N PHE A 92 -13.64 -9.15 8.10
CA PHE A 92 -13.73 -10.52 7.57
C PHE A 92 -12.50 -11.39 7.84
N ASP A 93 -11.36 -10.80 8.20
CA ASP A 93 -10.10 -11.51 8.48
C ASP A 93 -9.80 -11.71 9.98
N TRP A 94 -10.42 -10.94 10.89
CA TRP A 94 -10.26 -11.12 12.35
C TRP A 94 -11.54 -11.68 12.96
N ASP A 95 -11.43 -12.83 13.63
CA ASP A 95 -12.58 -13.54 14.18
C ASP A 95 -13.29 -12.72 15.28
N GLU A 96 -12.52 -11.95 16.06
CA GLU A 96 -13.04 -11.08 17.11
C GLU A 96 -13.90 -9.94 16.57
N ASN A 97 -13.56 -9.43 15.38
CA ASN A 97 -14.36 -8.41 14.71
C ASN A 97 -15.57 -9.02 14.02
N TYR A 98 -15.39 -10.14 13.32
CA TYR A 98 -16.48 -10.84 12.64
C TYR A 98 -17.60 -11.25 13.60
N ALA A 99 -17.24 -11.71 14.81
CA ALA A 99 -18.18 -12.12 15.86
C ALA A 99 -19.10 -10.98 16.35
N LYS A 100 -18.74 -9.71 16.12
CA LYS A 100 -19.57 -8.54 16.50
C LYS A 100 -20.77 -8.33 15.56
N GLY A 101 -20.81 -9.04 14.43
CA GLY A 101 -21.93 -9.02 13.49
C GLY A 101 -21.93 -7.85 12.51
N LEU A 102 -22.84 -7.92 11.53
CA LEU A 102 -22.92 -6.97 10.42
C LEU A 102 -23.32 -5.56 10.85
N GLU A 103 -24.06 -5.43 11.95
CA GLU A 103 -24.44 -4.11 12.47
C GLU A 103 -23.22 -3.34 13.00
N TRP A 104 -22.32 -4.03 13.71
CA TRP A 104 -21.04 -3.44 14.09
C TRP A 104 -20.22 -3.03 12.86
N TYR A 105 -20.22 -3.85 11.80
CA TYR A 105 -19.52 -3.53 10.56
C TYR A 105 -20.13 -2.29 9.87
N ARG A 106 -21.46 -2.20 9.79
CA ARG A 106 -22.21 -1.06 9.24
C ARG A 106 -21.88 0.23 9.98
N GLU A 107 -21.77 0.18 11.31
CA GLU A 107 -21.46 1.36 12.12
C GLU A 107 -20.06 1.94 11.90
N LEU A 108 -19.15 1.19 11.28
CA LEU A 108 -17.82 1.68 10.90
C LEU A 108 -17.81 2.36 9.52
N MET A 109 -18.92 2.30 8.78
CA MET A 109 -19.04 2.89 7.46
C MET A 109 -19.28 4.41 7.56
N PRO A 110 -18.85 5.18 6.53
CA PRO A 110 -19.17 6.58 6.46
C PRO A 110 -20.68 6.78 6.28
N TYR A 111 -21.16 7.94 6.72
CA TYR A 111 -22.47 8.42 6.28
C TYR A 111 -22.43 8.69 4.78
N SER A 112 -23.45 8.23 4.06
CA SER A 112 -23.57 8.41 2.61
C SER A 112 -25.02 8.66 2.22
N TYR A 113 -25.22 9.32 1.09
CA TYR A 113 -26.53 9.51 0.50
C TYR A 113 -26.99 8.25 -0.25
N PRO A 114 -28.31 8.04 -0.45
CA PRO A 114 -28.83 6.84 -1.10
C PRO A 114 -28.31 6.57 -2.53
N HIS A 115 -27.83 7.60 -3.23
CA HIS A 115 -27.29 7.48 -4.59
C HIS A 115 -25.78 7.19 -4.61
N GLN A 116 -25.10 7.25 -3.47
CA GLN A 116 -23.67 6.99 -3.37
C GLN A 116 -23.40 5.51 -3.08
N ILE A 117 -22.24 5.03 -3.51
CA ILE A 117 -21.72 3.73 -3.11
C ILE A 117 -20.73 3.88 -1.96
N THR A 118 -20.86 2.99 -0.98
CA THR A 118 -19.87 2.86 0.10
C THR A 118 -18.77 1.89 -0.29
N ILE A 119 -17.51 2.30 -0.11
CA ILE A 119 -16.33 1.45 -0.38
C ILE A 119 -15.48 1.31 0.88
N GLU A 120 -15.14 0.07 1.23
CA GLU A 120 -14.18 -0.26 2.30
C GLU A 120 -12.92 -0.90 1.72
N LYS A 121 -11.81 -0.82 2.46
CA LYS A 121 -10.51 -1.28 2.00
C LYS A 121 -9.72 -1.93 3.14
N THR A 122 -9.62 -3.25 3.12
CA THR A 122 -8.75 -4.01 4.02
C THR A 122 -7.86 -4.95 3.20
N PRO A 123 -6.55 -4.67 3.08
CA PRO A 123 -5.68 -5.44 2.19
C PRO A 123 -5.42 -6.88 2.64
N GLY A 124 -5.71 -7.18 3.89
CA GLY A 124 -5.56 -8.50 4.49
C GLY A 124 -6.55 -9.51 3.95
N TYR A 125 -7.73 -9.06 3.47
CA TYR A 125 -8.78 -9.95 2.99
C TYR A 125 -8.30 -10.85 1.87
N PHE A 126 -7.56 -10.33 0.87
CA PHE A 126 -7.13 -11.10 -0.29
C PHE A 126 -6.35 -12.37 0.10
N THR A 127 -5.52 -12.26 1.13
CA THR A 127 -4.67 -13.36 1.62
C THR A 127 -5.25 -14.12 2.82
N SER A 128 -6.49 -13.79 3.21
CA SER A 128 -7.21 -14.50 4.27
C SER A 128 -7.93 -15.70 3.69
N PRO A 129 -7.78 -16.90 4.27
CA PRO A 129 -8.53 -18.08 3.83
C PRO A 129 -10.04 -17.96 4.08
N LEU A 130 -10.45 -17.20 5.13
CA LEU A 130 -11.84 -17.12 5.58
C LEU A 130 -12.63 -15.97 4.93
N ALA A 131 -11.95 -14.89 4.50
CA ALA A 131 -12.62 -13.69 4.03
C ALA A 131 -13.57 -13.92 2.84
N PRO A 132 -13.22 -14.71 1.80
CA PRO A 132 -14.11 -14.89 0.65
C PRO A 132 -15.47 -15.48 1.01
N ALA A 133 -15.48 -16.54 1.82
CA ALA A 133 -16.72 -17.20 2.27
C ALA A 133 -17.58 -16.25 3.10
N ARG A 134 -16.97 -15.49 4.01
CA ARG A 134 -17.67 -14.53 4.88
C ARG A 134 -18.25 -13.35 4.09
N ILE A 135 -17.51 -12.80 3.13
CA ILE A 135 -17.99 -11.72 2.27
C ILE A 135 -19.15 -12.23 1.40
N ARG A 136 -19.06 -13.44 0.85
CA ARG A 136 -20.14 -14.04 0.06
C ARG A 136 -21.41 -14.24 0.90
N ALA A 137 -21.26 -14.63 2.17
CA ALA A 137 -22.38 -14.78 3.09
C ALA A 137 -23.07 -13.44 3.41
N MET A 138 -22.32 -12.33 3.42
CA MET A 138 -22.92 -10.98 3.54
C MET A 138 -23.64 -10.56 2.26
N ASN A 139 -22.96 -10.65 1.12
CA ASN A 139 -23.50 -10.27 -0.17
C ASN A 139 -22.81 -11.06 -1.29
N SER A 140 -23.52 -12.03 -1.87
CA SER A 140 -23.00 -12.87 -2.94
C SER A 140 -22.84 -12.14 -4.27
N SER A 141 -23.50 -10.99 -4.46
CA SER A 141 -23.48 -10.18 -5.68
C SER A 141 -22.54 -8.97 -5.59
N ILE A 142 -21.77 -8.84 -4.51
CA ILE A 142 -20.88 -7.70 -4.30
C ILE A 142 -19.80 -7.61 -5.39
N ARG A 143 -19.39 -6.39 -5.72
CA ARG A 143 -18.25 -6.11 -6.60
C ARG A 143 -16.98 -5.97 -5.78
N LEU A 144 -15.89 -6.56 -6.24
CA LEU A 144 -14.62 -6.61 -5.54
C LEU A 144 -13.53 -5.95 -6.38
N LEU A 145 -12.70 -5.13 -5.73
CA LEU A 145 -11.53 -4.50 -6.32
C LEU A 145 -10.27 -5.15 -5.78
N LEU A 146 -9.41 -5.64 -6.68
CA LEU A 146 -8.12 -6.23 -6.37
C LEU A 146 -7.02 -5.46 -7.09
N ILE A 147 -6.17 -4.75 -6.36
CA ILE A 147 -5.01 -4.06 -6.94
C ILE A 147 -3.74 -4.87 -6.72
N LEU A 148 -3.02 -5.18 -7.82
CA LEU A 148 -1.80 -5.98 -7.82
C LEU A 148 -0.63 -5.20 -8.44
N ARG A 149 0.59 -5.57 -8.07
CA ARG A 149 1.84 -5.04 -8.62
C ARG A 149 2.76 -6.20 -8.95
N ASP A 150 3.89 -5.94 -9.58
CA ASP A 150 4.96 -6.94 -9.70
C ASP A 150 5.20 -7.63 -8.33
N PRO A 151 5.13 -8.97 -8.28
CA PRO A 151 5.17 -9.71 -7.02
C PRO A 151 6.50 -9.55 -6.28
N ALA A 152 7.61 -9.36 -6.98
CA ALA A 152 8.92 -9.13 -6.37
C ALA A 152 9.00 -7.70 -5.79
N GLU A 153 8.52 -6.69 -6.51
CA GLU A 153 8.41 -5.33 -5.98
C GLU A 153 7.49 -5.26 -4.76
N ARG A 154 6.37 -5.99 -4.79
CA ARG A 154 5.44 -6.08 -3.65
C ARG A 154 6.11 -6.71 -2.42
N VAL A 155 6.94 -7.73 -2.59
CA VAL A 155 7.75 -8.33 -1.50
C VAL A 155 8.66 -7.28 -0.88
N ILE A 156 9.42 -6.56 -1.70
CA ILE A 156 10.35 -5.53 -1.23
C ILE A 156 9.59 -4.42 -0.50
N SER A 157 8.45 -3.97 -1.05
CA SER A 157 7.61 -2.96 -0.41
C SER A 157 7.03 -3.40 0.95
N ASP A 158 6.67 -4.68 1.08
CA ASP A 158 6.19 -5.26 2.34
C ASP A 158 7.29 -5.33 3.39
N TYR A 159 8.49 -5.76 3.00
CA TYR A 159 9.67 -5.70 3.85
C TYR A 159 9.94 -4.24 4.29
N THR A 160 9.98 -3.29 3.37
CA THR A 160 10.27 -1.88 3.65
C THR A 160 9.29 -1.30 4.66
N GLN A 161 7.98 -1.62 4.53
CA GLN A 161 7.00 -1.19 5.52
C GLN A 161 7.33 -1.72 6.92
N VAL A 162 7.62 -3.01 7.04
CA VAL A 162 7.94 -3.64 8.32
C VAL A 162 9.25 -3.08 8.90
N TYR A 163 10.24 -2.85 8.05
CA TYR A 163 11.54 -2.27 8.42
C TYR A 163 11.37 -0.89 9.08
N PHE A 164 10.71 0.06 8.39
CA PHE A 164 10.50 1.40 8.92
C PHE A 164 9.59 1.40 10.16
N ASN A 165 8.53 0.57 10.19
CA ASN A 165 7.71 0.45 11.40
C ASN A 165 8.54 -0.04 12.60
N ARG A 166 9.52 -0.95 12.38
CA ARG A 166 10.42 -1.39 13.46
C ARG A 166 11.37 -0.29 13.90
N LEU A 167 11.92 0.50 12.96
CA LEU A 167 12.75 1.66 13.30
C LEU A 167 12.00 2.68 14.16
N GLU A 168 10.80 3.08 13.74
CA GLU A 168 9.94 4.02 14.47
C GLU A 168 9.60 3.53 15.89
N ASN A 169 9.48 2.20 16.06
CA ASN A 169 9.21 1.56 17.35
C ASN A 169 10.48 1.14 18.12
N HIS A 170 11.67 1.61 17.72
CA HIS A 170 12.95 1.31 18.38
C HIS A 170 13.23 -0.19 18.52
N LYS A 171 12.81 -1.00 17.54
CA LYS A 171 13.00 -2.46 17.49
C LYS A 171 14.16 -2.81 16.55
N PRO A 172 14.87 -3.93 16.80
CA PRO A 172 15.96 -4.36 15.93
C PRO A 172 15.44 -4.62 14.52
N VAL A 173 16.23 -4.24 13.52
CA VAL A 173 15.94 -4.49 12.10
C VAL A 173 16.97 -5.45 11.51
N GLN A 174 16.59 -6.14 10.44
CA GLN A 174 17.46 -7.06 9.70
C GLN A 174 17.45 -6.64 8.24
N ALA A 175 18.57 -6.81 7.54
CA ALA A 175 18.64 -6.61 6.10
C ALA A 175 17.65 -7.52 5.34
N ILE A 176 17.24 -7.10 4.15
CA ILE A 176 16.25 -7.82 3.35
C ILE A 176 16.77 -9.21 2.93
N GLU A 177 18.06 -9.34 2.66
CA GLU A 177 18.73 -10.60 2.34
C GLU A 177 18.55 -11.65 3.43
N ASN A 178 18.64 -11.25 4.71
CA ASN A 178 18.43 -12.16 5.85
C ASN A 178 16.99 -12.65 5.96
N MET A 179 16.04 -11.88 5.40
CA MET A 179 14.63 -12.27 5.33
C MET A 179 14.36 -13.16 4.12
N LEU A 180 14.98 -12.85 2.98
CA LEU A 180 14.77 -13.52 1.69
C LEU A 180 15.59 -14.80 1.54
N VAL A 181 16.71 -14.97 2.23
CA VAL A 181 17.61 -16.11 2.08
C VAL A 181 17.71 -16.87 3.40
N ARG A 182 17.58 -18.19 3.34
CA ARG A 182 17.76 -19.09 4.48
C ARG A 182 18.46 -20.36 4.01
N ASN A 183 19.49 -20.80 4.73
CA ASN A 183 20.27 -21.99 4.42
C ASN A 183 20.80 -22.01 2.96
N GLY A 184 21.24 -20.86 2.45
CA GLY A 184 21.80 -20.73 1.10
C GLY A 184 20.79 -20.66 -0.06
N GLY A 185 19.48 -20.68 0.23
CA GLY A 185 18.43 -20.60 -0.80
C GLY A 185 17.32 -19.62 -0.44
N LEU A 186 16.42 -19.38 -1.41
CA LEU A 186 15.27 -18.49 -1.21
C LEU A 186 14.36 -19.02 -0.09
N ASN A 187 14.09 -18.17 0.90
CA ASN A 187 13.20 -18.44 2.02
C ASN A 187 11.73 -18.31 1.59
N THR A 188 11.23 -19.30 0.86
CA THR A 188 9.85 -19.30 0.35
C THR A 188 8.79 -19.17 1.45
N ARG A 189 9.10 -19.54 2.70
CA ARG A 189 8.21 -19.40 3.86
C ARG A 189 8.09 -17.96 4.38
N TYR A 190 8.89 -17.02 3.87
CA TYR A 190 8.76 -15.63 4.27
C TYR A 190 7.37 -15.09 3.92
N LYS A 191 6.66 -14.54 4.90
CA LYS A 191 5.26 -14.11 4.75
C LYS A 191 5.05 -13.13 3.59
N ALA A 192 6.03 -12.27 3.28
CA ALA A 192 5.90 -11.40 2.12
C ALA A 192 5.91 -12.19 0.80
N ILE A 193 6.75 -13.22 0.66
CA ILE A 193 6.74 -14.07 -0.53
C ILE A 193 5.40 -14.80 -0.66
N GLN A 194 4.90 -15.36 0.44
CA GLN A 194 3.61 -16.06 0.47
C GLN A 194 2.43 -15.17 0.05
N ARG A 195 2.41 -13.88 0.45
CA ARG A 195 1.37 -12.93 0.02
C ARG A 195 1.47 -12.52 -1.46
N SER A 196 2.61 -12.73 -2.10
CA SER A 196 2.80 -12.48 -3.53
C SER A 196 2.42 -13.67 -4.42
N LEU A 197 1.99 -14.80 -3.84
CA LEU A 197 1.49 -15.95 -4.61
C LEU A 197 0.03 -15.71 -5.05
N TYR A 198 -0.16 -14.78 -5.99
CA TYR A 198 -1.48 -14.31 -6.38
C TYR A 198 -2.36 -15.41 -6.96
N ASP A 199 -1.79 -16.39 -7.65
CA ASP A 199 -2.51 -17.57 -8.17
C ASP A 199 -3.10 -18.43 -7.05
N VAL A 200 -2.42 -18.57 -5.92
CA VAL A 200 -2.90 -19.31 -4.76
C VAL A 200 -4.10 -18.60 -4.13
N HIS A 201 -3.97 -17.29 -3.90
CA HIS A 201 -5.01 -16.51 -3.23
C HIS A 201 -6.23 -16.34 -4.12
N ILE A 202 -6.07 -15.98 -5.40
CA ILE A 202 -7.21 -15.77 -6.31
C ILE A 202 -8.02 -17.05 -6.51
N ARG A 203 -7.40 -18.24 -6.47
CA ARG A 203 -8.14 -19.51 -6.51
C ARG A 203 -9.16 -19.61 -5.38
N ASN A 204 -8.81 -19.18 -4.17
CA ASN A 204 -9.73 -19.19 -3.04
C ASN A 204 -10.92 -18.24 -3.30
N TRP A 205 -10.67 -17.05 -3.84
CA TRP A 205 -11.73 -16.11 -4.20
C TRP A 205 -12.66 -16.65 -5.29
N LEU A 206 -12.11 -17.33 -6.29
CA LEU A 206 -12.86 -17.90 -7.41
C LEU A 206 -13.72 -19.13 -7.02
N LEU A 207 -13.53 -19.71 -5.82
CA LEU A 207 -14.49 -20.67 -5.26
C LEU A 207 -15.81 -19.99 -4.84
N HIS A 208 -15.76 -18.69 -4.55
CA HIS A 208 -16.85 -17.95 -3.94
C HIS A 208 -17.46 -16.88 -4.85
N PHE A 209 -16.69 -16.29 -5.77
CA PHE A 209 -17.13 -15.25 -6.67
C PHE A 209 -16.75 -15.58 -8.10
N SER A 210 -17.57 -15.19 -9.06
CA SER A 210 -17.18 -15.27 -10.46
C SER A 210 -16.12 -14.19 -10.77
N LEU A 211 -15.32 -14.43 -11.81
CA LEU A 211 -14.24 -13.50 -12.17
C LEU A 211 -14.78 -12.12 -12.59
N ASP A 212 -15.97 -12.05 -13.17
CA ASP A 212 -16.64 -10.79 -13.53
C ASP A 212 -17.05 -9.95 -12.32
N GLN A 213 -17.10 -10.51 -11.10
CA GLN A 213 -17.30 -9.76 -9.87
C GLN A 213 -15.99 -9.21 -9.28
N ILE A 214 -14.83 -9.52 -9.86
CA ILE A 214 -13.51 -9.12 -9.36
C ILE A 214 -12.78 -8.30 -10.42
N HIS A 215 -12.73 -6.99 -10.22
CA HIS A 215 -11.92 -6.12 -11.07
C HIS A 215 -10.49 -6.05 -10.58
N ILE A 216 -9.55 -6.39 -11.46
CA ILE A 216 -8.12 -6.40 -11.15
C ILE A 216 -7.48 -5.11 -11.68
N VAL A 217 -7.15 -4.21 -10.76
CA VAL A 217 -6.43 -2.96 -11.03
C VAL A 217 -4.95 -3.24 -11.19
N ASP A 218 -4.36 -2.73 -12.27
CA ASP A 218 -2.92 -2.75 -12.49
C ASP A 218 -2.27 -1.65 -11.65
N GLY A 219 -1.69 -2.04 -10.52
CA GLY A 219 -1.06 -1.13 -9.58
C GLY A 219 0.25 -0.54 -10.08
N ASP A 220 0.93 -1.18 -11.04
CA ASP A 220 2.13 -0.62 -11.65
C ASP A 220 1.70 0.49 -12.62
N THR A 221 0.64 0.28 -13.40
CA THR A 221 0.02 1.35 -14.21
C THR A 221 -0.53 2.46 -13.34
N LEU A 222 -1.25 2.17 -12.25
CA LEU A 222 -1.81 3.20 -11.35
C LEU A 222 -0.74 4.15 -10.77
N ILE A 223 0.49 3.66 -10.57
CA ILE A 223 1.61 4.49 -10.09
C ILE A 223 2.06 5.50 -11.16
N HIS A 224 2.04 5.13 -12.43
CA HIS A 224 2.60 5.89 -13.55
C HIS A 224 1.57 6.67 -14.36
N ASP A 225 0.34 6.19 -14.43
CA ASP A 225 -0.77 6.77 -15.17
C ASP A 225 -2.11 6.37 -14.50
N PRO A 226 -2.55 7.11 -13.47
CA PRO A 226 -3.67 6.67 -12.64
C PRO A 226 -5.03 6.75 -13.35
N LEU A 227 -5.23 7.72 -14.25
CA LEU A 227 -6.55 8.02 -14.81
C LEU A 227 -7.15 6.83 -15.60
N PRO A 228 -6.42 6.18 -16.54
CA PRO A 228 -7.00 5.07 -17.30
C PRO A 228 -7.39 3.86 -16.44
N GLU A 229 -6.66 3.60 -15.34
CA GLU A 229 -7.03 2.54 -14.40
C GLU A 229 -8.30 2.93 -13.61
N LEU A 230 -8.40 4.18 -13.16
CA LEU A 230 -9.59 4.64 -12.43
C LEU A 230 -10.84 4.66 -13.31
N GLN A 231 -10.73 5.02 -14.59
CA GLN A 231 -11.84 4.95 -15.55
C GLN A 231 -12.31 3.50 -15.82
N LYS A 232 -11.42 2.50 -15.68
CA LYS A 232 -11.82 1.08 -15.70
C LYS A 232 -12.61 0.73 -14.44
N VAL A 233 -12.21 1.26 -13.29
CA VAL A 233 -12.91 1.06 -12.02
C VAL A 233 -14.28 1.74 -12.02
N GLU A 234 -14.40 2.99 -12.49
CA GLU A 234 -15.70 3.68 -12.63
C GLU A 234 -16.68 2.84 -13.45
N ARG A 235 -16.26 2.35 -14.62
CA ARG A 235 -17.09 1.48 -15.47
C ARG A 235 -17.47 0.17 -14.79
N PHE A 236 -16.53 -0.46 -14.08
CA PHE A 236 -16.79 -1.70 -13.36
C PHE A 236 -17.80 -1.51 -12.22
N LEU A 237 -17.73 -0.37 -11.52
CA LEU A 237 -18.65 -0.02 -10.46
C LEU A 237 -19.95 0.61 -10.96
N GLU A 238 -20.11 0.79 -12.28
CA GLU A 238 -21.23 1.49 -12.93
C GLU A 238 -21.41 2.93 -12.47
N LEU A 239 -20.29 3.60 -12.16
CA LEU A 239 -20.25 5.02 -11.85
C LEU A 239 -20.16 5.85 -13.15
N PRO A 240 -20.77 7.05 -13.19
CA PRO A 240 -20.54 7.99 -14.27
C PRO A 240 -19.05 8.40 -14.33
N PRO A 241 -18.49 8.70 -15.51
CA PRO A 241 -17.09 9.09 -15.62
C PRO A 241 -16.88 10.52 -15.11
N ARG A 242 -16.54 10.66 -13.82
CA ARG A 242 -16.35 11.97 -13.15
C ARG A 242 -14.89 12.23 -12.77
N ILE A 243 -14.07 11.20 -12.66
CA ILE A 243 -12.63 11.34 -12.44
C ILE A 243 -11.97 11.77 -13.74
N ILE A 244 -11.25 12.90 -13.70
CA ILE A 244 -10.63 13.53 -14.86
C ILE A 244 -9.14 13.81 -14.64
N ALA A 245 -8.40 14.07 -15.72
CA ALA A 245 -6.95 14.28 -15.66
C ALA A 245 -6.53 15.40 -14.71
N SER A 246 -7.32 16.48 -14.60
CA SER A 246 -7.00 17.61 -13.71
C SER A 246 -7.09 17.29 -12.22
N ASN A 247 -7.67 16.13 -11.85
CA ASN A 247 -7.63 15.62 -10.48
C ASN A 247 -6.25 15.10 -10.07
N PHE A 248 -5.32 14.93 -11.01
CA PHE A 248 -4.00 14.38 -10.74
C PHE A 248 -2.89 15.34 -11.18
N TYR A 249 -1.83 15.38 -10.38
CA TYR A 249 -0.59 16.07 -10.74
C TYR A 249 0.59 15.28 -10.21
N PHE A 250 1.67 15.21 -10.99
CA PHE A 250 2.88 14.51 -10.55
C PHE A 250 3.71 15.43 -9.65
N ASN A 251 3.96 15.00 -8.41
CA ASN A 251 4.78 15.75 -7.47
C ASN A 251 6.21 15.21 -7.52
N GLN A 252 7.16 16.02 -8.01
CA GLN A 252 8.56 15.62 -8.19
C GLN A 252 9.24 15.25 -6.86
N THR A 253 9.00 16.01 -5.79
CA THR A 253 9.56 15.75 -4.46
C THR A 253 9.04 14.44 -3.87
N LYS A 254 7.75 14.16 -4.06
CA LYS A 254 7.13 12.92 -3.60
C LYS A 254 7.52 11.73 -4.49
N GLY A 255 7.75 11.95 -5.77
CA GLY A 255 8.01 10.93 -6.79
C GLY A 255 6.75 10.15 -7.22
N PHE A 256 5.56 10.67 -6.93
CA PHE A 256 4.28 10.01 -7.22
C PHE A 256 3.20 11.05 -7.62
N TYR A 257 2.14 10.57 -8.26
CA TYR A 257 0.92 11.36 -8.45
C TYR A 257 0.25 11.70 -7.12
N CYS A 258 -0.18 12.96 -7.01
CA CYS A 258 -0.96 13.52 -5.93
C CYS A 258 -2.34 13.96 -6.46
N ILE A 259 -3.24 14.25 -5.53
CA ILE A 259 -4.67 14.45 -5.80
C ILE A 259 -4.99 15.94 -5.69
N ARG A 260 -5.80 16.43 -6.65
CA ARG A 260 -6.48 17.71 -6.61
C ARG A 260 -7.99 17.49 -6.59
N SER A 261 -8.65 17.92 -5.51
CA SER A 261 -10.10 17.86 -5.35
C SER A 261 -10.58 19.07 -4.55
N ASP A 262 -11.72 19.65 -4.93
CA ASP A 262 -12.39 20.73 -4.16
C ASP A 262 -11.48 21.92 -3.85
N GLY A 263 -10.65 22.30 -4.82
CA GLY A 263 -9.68 23.40 -4.66
C GLY A 263 -8.50 23.09 -3.73
N ARG A 264 -8.37 21.86 -3.24
CA ARG A 264 -7.29 21.40 -2.37
C ARG A 264 -6.37 20.43 -3.09
N GLU A 265 -5.08 20.55 -2.82
CA GLU A 265 -4.06 19.63 -3.28
C GLU A 265 -3.53 18.81 -2.10
N ARG A 266 -3.40 17.50 -2.30
CA ARG A 266 -2.90 16.59 -1.26
C ARG A 266 -2.16 15.42 -1.86
N CYS A 267 -1.03 15.07 -1.26
CA CYS A 267 -0.32 13.83 -1.53
C CYS A 267 -0.69 12.76 -0.50
N LEU A 268 -0.44 11.50 -0.83
CA LEU A 268 -0.58 10.41 0.14
C LEU A 268 0.43 10.57 1.29
N HIS A 269 0.04 10.12 2.48
CA HIS A 269 0.85 10.14 3.70
C HIS A 269 2.29 9.64 3.49
N GLU A 270 3.24 10.11 4.31
CA GLU A 270 4.68 9.80 4.22
C GLU A 270 5.01 8.31 4.24
N SER A 271 4.15 7.50 4.89
CA SER A 271 4.26 6.05 4.88
C SER A 271 3.99 5.39 3.51
N LYS A 272 3.55 6.16 2.51
CA LYS A 272 3.31 5.73 1.12
C LYS A 272 4.42 6.26 0.21
N GLY A 273 4.95 5.37 -0.63
CA GLY A 273 6.07 5.70 -1.52
C GLY A 273 7.45 5.67 -0.86
N ARG A 274 7.63 4.89 0.22
CA ARG A 274 8.93 4.77 0.90
C ARG A 274 10.01 4.18 -0.03
N PRO A 275 11.25 4.69 -0.03
CA PRO A 275 12.32 4.17 -0.85
C PRO A 275 12.59 2.70 -0.51
N HIS A 276 12.76 1.89 -1.55
CA HIS A 276 13.07 0.47 -1.40
C HIS A 276 14.58 0.29 -1.16
N PRO A 277 14.99 -0.66 -0.28
CA PRO A 277 16.40 -0.97 -0.12
C PRO A 277 16.97 -1.57 -1.42
N PRO A 278 18.27 -1.39 -1.69
CA PRO A 278 18.92 -2.20 -2.70
C PRO A 278 18.83 -3.68 -2.29
N VAL A 279 18.64 -4.55 -3.28
CA VAL A 279 18.62 -6.01 -3.09
C VAL A 279 19.71 -6.59 -3.96
N ASN A 280 20.50 -7.51 -3.41
CA ASN A 280 21.48 -8.26 -4.19
C ASN A 280 20.87 -8.84 -5.49
N SER A 281 21.52 -8.63 -6.63
CA SER A 281 20.99 -8.99 -7.96
C SER A 281 20.70 -10.48 -8.11
N THR A 282 21.55 -11.35 -7.55
CA THR A 282 21.34 -12.80 -7.55
C THR A 282 20.09 -13.17 -6.75
N VAL A 283 19.91 -12.60 -5.56
CA VAL A 283 18.73 -12.83 -4.72
C VAL A 283 17.46 -12.33 -5.41
N LEU A 284 17.51 -11.14 -6.03
CA LEU A 284 16.40 -10.58 -6.80
C LEU A 284 16.03 -11.47 -8.00
N GLN A 285 17.03 -12.00 -8.72
CA GLN A 285 16.79 -12.92 -9.84
C GLN A 285 16.19 -14.24 -9.38
N GLN A 286 16.63 -14.78 -8.24
CA GLN A 286 16.01 -15.96 -7.62
C GLN A 286 14.54 -15.70 -7.26
N LEU A 287 14.25 -14.54 -6.67
CA LEU A 287 12.88 -14.14 -6.30
C LEU A 287 11.97 -14.02 -7.54
N ARG A 288 12.43 -13.35 -8.60
CA ARG A 288 11.71 -13.23 -9.88
C ARG A 288 11.49 -14.60 -10.54
N SER A 289 12.54 -15.43 -10.57
CA SER A 289 12.46 -16.79 -11.13
C SER A 289 11.46 -17.66 -10.38
N TYR A 290 11.38 -17.52 -9.05
CA TYR A 290 10.39 -18.20 -8.23
C TYR A 290 8.95 -17.79 -8.59
N PHE A 291 8.69 -16.49 -8.81
CA PHE A 291 7.35 -16.03 -9.16
C PHE A 291 6.93 -16.33 -10.60
N ARG A 292 7.86 -16.57 -11.54
CA ARG A 292 7.54 -16.76 -12.97
C ARG A 292 6.43 -17.80 -13.22
N GLN A 293 6.48 -18.95 -12.55
CA GLN A 293 5.45 -19.98 -12.72
C GLN A 293 4.13 -19.58 -12.08
N HIS A 294 4.16 -18.93 -10.91
CA HIS A 294 2.98 -18.39 -10.24
C HIS A 294 2.30 -17.29 -11.07
N ASN A 295 3.08 -16.41 -11.70
CA ASN A 295 2.59 -15.37 -12.61
C ASN A 295 1.85 -16.00 -13.80
N ARG A 296 2.45 -17.01 -14.45
CA ARG A 296 1.79 -17.75 -15.56
C ARG A 296 0.49 -18.42 -15.12
N ASN A 297 0.47 -19.01 -13.93
CA ASN A 297 -0.75 -19.62 -13.38
C ASN A 297 -1.83 -18.56 -13.14
N PHE A 298 -1.45 -17.43 -12.53
CA PHE A 298 -2.34 -16.31 -12.26
C PHE A 298 -2.94 -15.76 -13.56
N PHE A 299 -2.10 -15.48 -14.57
CA PHE A 299 -2.56 -14.96 -15.86
C PHE A 299 -3.57 -15.88 -16.54
N ARG A 300 -3.35 -17.20 -16.46
CA ARG A 300 -4.30 -18.19 -16.98
C ARG A 300 -5.63 -18.16 -16.23
N LEU A 301 -5.59 -18.03 -14.89
CA LEU A 301 -6.80 -18.02 -14.06
C LEU A 301 -7.66 -16.77 -14.31
N VAL A 302 -7.03 -15.62 -14.57
CA VAL A 302 -7.74 -14.33 -14.72
C VAL A 302 -7.90 -13.89 -16.17
N GLY A 303 -7.42 -14.69 -17.14
CA GLY A 303 -7.54 -14.40 -18.57
C GLY A 303 -6.83 -13.10 -19.02
N ARG A 304 -5.85 -12.61 -18.27
CA ARG A 304 -5.13 -11.35 -18.51
C ARG A 304 -3.67 -11.47 -18.08
N THR A 305 -2.77 -10.88 -18.86
CA THR A 305 -1.35 -10.76 -18.52
C THR A 305 -1.00 -9.38 -17.97
N PHE A 306 0.05 -9.34 -17.16
CA PHE A 306 0.68 -8.12 -16.64
C PHE A 306 2.16 -8.14 -17.00
N ASN A 307 2.77 -6.98 -17.21
CA ASN A 307 4.19 -6.88 -17.58
C ASN A 307 5.11 -7.00 -16.35
N TRP A 308 5.07 -8.15 -15.69
CA TRP A 308 5.89 -8.47 -14.52
C TRP A 308 7.14 -9.25 -14.90
N HIS A 309 8.15 -9.20 -14.03
CA HIS A 309 9.43 -9.91 -14.23
C HIS A 309 9.35 -11.44 -14.04
#